data_AF-C5KQ15-F1
#
_entry.id   AF-C5KQ15-F1
#
_cell.length_a   1.000
_cell.length_b   1.000
_cell.length_c   1.000
_cell.angle_alpha   90.00
_cell.angle_beta   90.00
_cell.angle_gamma   90.00
#
_symmetry.space_group_name_H-M   'P 1'
#
loop_
_entity.id
_entity.type
_entity.pdbx_description
1 polymer ?
#
loop_
_entity_poly.entity_id
_entity_poly.type
_entity_poly.pdbx_seq_one_letter_code
_entity_poly.pdbx_strand_id
1 'polypeptide(L)'
;MATSTTAMATTTSTTTPTGGSLFPDDANVTYEMRILDGILAFAYALHTATFFPANTTLIVEKLRILKENLLPVIVSVHPDKEFRKDVSGLLGNISKSSGAITKDQWMAMLDGIAPRRMRQQPDAFWKHCKNFNCGLWQFFHALTLGVDMKFSATTAKDSNGEKVMETIKSFVTYFFMCHSCAQHFIKGYDNCVGERCTMPNPDRRHTALWLWRVHNM
;
A
#
# COMPACT_ATOMS: atom_id res chain seq x y z
N MET A 1 -11.91 -75.10 1.69
CA MET A 1 -13.07 -74.35 1.19
C MET A 1 -13.15 -73.02 1.93
N ALA A 2 -13.18 -71.95 1.15
CA ALA A 2 -13.15 -70.51 1.41
C ALA A 2 -13.36 -69.97 2.85
N THR A 3 -12.36 -69.22 3.32
CA THR A 3 -12.45 -68.14 4.31
C THR A 3 -13.15 -66.92 3.69
N SER A 4 -14.19 -66.39 4.34
CA SER A 4 -14.90 -65.19 3.89
C SER A 4 -14.54 -64.00 4.80
N THR A 5 -13.70 -63.11 4.30
CA THR A 5 -13.37 -61.81 4.90
C THR A 5 -14.31 -60.75 4.35
N THR A 6 -15.18 -60.21 5.19
CA THR A 6 -16.02 -59.05 4.85
C THR A 6 -15.25 -57.76 5.17
N ALA A 7 -14.79 -57.05 4.13
CA ALA A 7 -14.18 -55.75 4.26
C ALA A 7 -15.27 -54.68 4.47
N MET A 8 -15.21 -53.95 5.60
CA MET A 8 -16.00 -52.72 5.77
C MET A 8 -15.37 -51.60 4.93
N ALA A 9 -16.09 -51.14 3.92
CA ALA A 9 -15.73 -49.96 3.15
C ALA A 9 -15.95 -48.71 4.01
N THR A 10 -14.86 -48.13 4.51
CA THR A 10 -14.89 -46.82 5.18
C THR A 10 -14.97 -45.73 4.11
N THR A 11 -16.17 -45.20 3.88
CA THR A 11 -16.37 -44.01 3.05
C THR A 11 -15.94 -42.78 3.84
N THR A 12 -14.67 -42.39 3.73
CA THR A 12 -14.22 -41.06 4.15
C THR A 12 -14.80 -40.02 3.19
N SER A 13 -15.88 -39.39 3.61
CA SER A 13 -16.39 -38.15 3.01
C SER A 13 -15.36 -37.06 3.23
N THR A 14 -14.55 -36.76 2.21
CA THR A 14 -13.67 -35.60 2.18
C THR A 14 -14.54 -34.38 1.88
N THR A 15 -15.19 -33.82 2.90
CA THR A 15 -15.75 -32.48 2.82
C THR A 15 -14.59 -31.50 2.74
N THR A 16 -14.31 -30.99 1.54
CA THR A 16 -13.47 -29.82 1.35
C THR A 16 -14.07 -28.69 2.20
N PRO A 17 -13.32 -28.10 3.16
CA PRO A 17 -13.83 -26.94 3.88
C PRO A 17 -14.07 -25.84 2.85
N THR A 18 -15.33 -25.49 2.62
CA THR A 18 -15.69 -24.25 1.94
C THR A 18 -14.99 -23.14 2.70
N GLY A 19 -13.99 -22.53 2.07
CA GLY A 19 -13.16 -21.49 2.67
C GLY A 19 -14.01 -20.31 3.10
N GLY A 20 -14.43 -20.30 4.37
CA GLY A 20 -14.86 -19.10 5.03
C GLY A 20 -13.66 -18.15 5.11
N SER A 21 -13.88 -16.87 4.82
CA SER A 21 -12.88 -15.83 5.04
C SER A 21 -12.36 -15.93 6.48
N LEU A 22 -11.03 -15.96 6.64
CA LEU A 22 -10.35 -15.89 7.94
C LEU A 22 -10.59 -14.56 8.68
N PHE A 23 -11.18 -13.60 7.97
CA PHE A 23 -11.55 -12.30 8.50
C PHE A 23 -13.07 -12.25 8.61
N PRO A 24 -13.63 -11.85 9.77
CA PRO A 24 -15.05 -11.58 9.86
C PRO A 24 -15.40 -10.61 8.73
N ASP A 25 -16.41 -10.97 7.94
CA ASP A 25 -17.01 -10.00 7.02
C ASP A 25 -17.59 -8.90 7.92
N ASP A 26 -16.87 -7.78 8.05
CA ASP A 26 -17.48 -6.51 8.43
C ASP A 26 -18.48 -6.21 7.31
N ALA A 27 -19.70 -6.75 7.41
CA ALA A 27 -20.68 -6.81 6.32
C ALA A 27 -21.03 -5.44 5.70
N ASN A 28 -20.60 -4.35 6.34
CA ASN A 28 -20.81 -2.96 5.94
C ASN A 28 -19.53 -2.25 5.44
N VAL A 29 -18.37 -2.91 5.40
CA VAL A 29 -17.08 -2.31 4.99
C VAL A 29 -16.68 -2.83 3.62
N THR A 30 -16.74 -1.98 2.61
CA THR A 30 -16.36 -2.34 1.24
C THR A 30 -14.87 -2.11 0.99
N TYR A 31 -14.32 -2.73 -0.06
CA TYR A 31 -12.92 -2.48 -0.43
C TYR A 31 -12.72 -1.04 -0.91
N GLU A 32 -13.70 -0.42 -1.56
CA GLU A 32 -13.66 0.98 -2.01
C GLU A 32 -13.46 1.92 -0.82
N MET A 33 -14.13 1.66 0.30
CA MET A 33 -13.94 2.45 1.53
C MET A 33 -12.48 2.39 2.01
N ARG A 34 -11.86 1.20 1.97
CA ARG A 34 -10.45 1.01 2.37
C ARG A 34 -9.51 1.73 1.40
N ILE A 35 -9.78 1.64 0.09
CA ILE A 35 -9.00 2.34 -0.93
C ILE A 35 -9.08 3.86 -0.76
N LEU A 36 -10.28 4.41 -0.53
CA LEU A 36 -10.47 5.85 -0.31
C LEU A 36 -9.73 6.34 0.94
N ASP A 37 -9.79 5.59 2.04
CA ASP A 37 -9.04 5.92 3.26
C ASP A 37 -7.53 5.86 3.03
N GLY A 38 -7.06 4.91 2.23
CA GLY A 38 -5.66 4.81 1.81
C GLY A 38 -5.19 6.02 1.01
N ILE A 39 -5.96 6.39 -0.03
CA ILE A 39 -5.69 7.56 -0.86
C ILE A 39 -5.67 8.85 -0.01
N LEU A 40 -6.64 9.00 0.91
CA LEU A 40 -6.73 10.15 1.79
C LEU A 40 -5.52 10.23 2.74
N ALA A 41 -5.07 9.11 3.30
CA ALA A 41 -3.88 9.08 4.14
C ALA A 41 -2.61 9.44 3.34
N PHE A 42 -2.44 8.91 2.14
CA PHE A 42 -1.34 9.29 1.24
C PHE A 42 -1.34 10.80 0.98
N ALA A 43 -2.50 11.34 0.62
CA ALA A 43 -2.66 12.75 0.29
C ALA A 43 -2.42 13.67 1.51
N TYR A 44 -2.84 13.23 2.70
CA TYR A 44 -2.56 13.91 3.98
C TYR A 44 -1.06 13.91 4.29
N ALA A 45 -0.37 12.78 4.15
CA ALA A 45 1.08 12.70 4.37
C ALA A 45 1.85 13.61 3.42
N LEU A 46 1.47 13.68 2.14
CA LEU A 46 2.08 14.59 1.18
C LEU A 46 1.79 16.07 1.48
N HIS A 47 0.64 16.37 2.09
CA HIS A 47 0.31 17.71 2.57
C HIS A 47 1.19 18.12 3.77
N THR A 48 1.45 17.22 4.72
CA THR A 48 2.11 17.56 5.99
C THR A 48 3.62 17.36 5.99
N ALA A 49 4.13 16.35 5.27
CA ALA A 49 5.50 15.88 5.40
C ALA A 49 6.46 16.40 4.30
N THR A 50 6.02 17.22 3.35
CA THR A 50 6.86 17.62 2.20
C THR A 50 7.74 18.85 2.44
N PHE A 51 7.43 19.64 3.47
CA PHE A 51 8.14 20.86 3.85
C PHE A 51 8.55 20.81 5.31
N PHE A 52 9.68 21.43 5.65
CA PHE A 52 9.94 21.86 7.02
C PHE A 52 9.24 23.20 7.29
N PRO A 53 8.86 23.50 8.55
CA PRO A 53 8.21 24.77 8.89
C PRO A 53 8.94 26.02 8.39
N ALA A 54 10.28 25.98 8.33
CA ALA A 54 11.12 27.09 7.87
C ALA A 54 11.39 27.09 6.35
N ASN A 55 11.02 26.03 5.62
CA ASN A 55 11.32 25.91 4.19
C ASN A 55 10.16 26.44 3.34
N THR A 56 10.48 27.28 2.36
CA THR A 56 9.51 27.80 1.38
C THR A 56 9.38 26.92 0.12
N THR A 57 10.31 25.98 -0.06
CA THR A 57 10.39 25.07 -1.20
C THR A 57 10.47 23.61 -0.77
N LEU A 58 10.01 22.73 -1.66
CA LEU A 58 9.94 21.29 -1.42
C LEU A 58 11.36 20.73 -1.32
N ILE A 59 11.57 19.86 -0.34
CA ILE A 59 12.89 19.29 -0.03
C ILE A 59 13.38 18.46 -1.24
N VAL A 60 14.56 18.78 -1.75
CA VAL A 60 15.14 18.16 -2.97
C VAL A 60 15.12 16.63 -2.89
N GLU A 61 15.50 16.07 -1.75
CA GLU A 61 15.50 14.61 -1.57
C GLU A 61 14.09 14.01 -1.60
N LYS A 62 13.09 14.67 -1.00
CA LYS A 62 11.70 14.23 -1.08
C LYS A 62 11.15 14.33 -2.50
N LEU A 63 11.54 15.37 -3.26
CA LEU A 63 11.18 15.51 -4.67
C LEU A 63 11.75 14.34 -5.49
N ARG A 64 13.02 14.01 -5.26
CA ARG A 64 13.70 12.90 -5.94
C ARG A 64 13.00 11.58 -5.65
N ILE A 65 12.71 11.28 -4.39
CA ILE A 65 12.00 10.08 -3.97
C ILE A 65 10.58 10.01 -4.56
N LEU A 66 9.86 11.13 -4.63
CA LEU A 66 8.56 11.19 -5.32
C LEU A 66 8.68 10.81 -6.80
N LYS A 67 9.66 11.38 -7.50
CA LYS A 67 9.83 11.20 -8.96
C LYS A 67 10.34 9.82 -9.34
N GLU A 68 11.28 9.28 -8.58
CA GLU A 68 12.06 8.10 -8.99
C GLU A 68 11.53 6.80 -8.37
N ASN A 69 10.77 6.88 -7.28
CA ASN A 69 10.34 5.71 -6.53
C ASN A 69 8.83 5.70 -6.26
N LEU A 70 8.30 6.65 -5.47
CA LEU A 70 6.90 6.60 -5.01
C LEU A 70 5.88 6.66 -6.17
N LEU A 71 5.85 7.77 -6.90
CA LEU A 71 4.78 8.02 -7.87
C LEU A 71 4.81 7.01 -9.04
N PRO A 72 5.96 6.67 -9.65
CA PRO A 72 6.00 5.66 -10.71
C PRO A 72 5.50 4.29 -10.26
N VAL A 73 5.87 3.84 -9.05
CA VAL A 73 5.41 2.55 -8.53
C VAL A 73 3.90 2.58 -8.30
N ILE A 74 3.36 3.63 -7.67
CA ILE A 74 1.92 3.81 -7.47
C ILE A 74 1.16 3.76 -8.81
N VAL A 75 1.64 4.46 -9.85
CA VAL A 75 1.06 4.44 -11.20
C VAL A 75 1.09 3.03 -11.81
N SER A 76 2.05 2.19 -11.46
CA SER A 76 2.16 0.84 -12.02
C SER A 76 1.34 -0.22 -11.27
N VAL A 77 1.05 -0.04 -9.98
CA VAL A 77 0.49 -1.13 -9.14
C VAL A 77 -0.80 -0.79 -8.41
N HIS A 78 -1.12 0.49 -8.16
CA HIS A 78 -2.26 0.81 -7.30
C HIS A 78 -3.57 0.33 -7.96
N PRO A 79 -4.50 -0.31 -7.24
CA PRO A 79 -5.69 -0.93 -7.84
C PRO A 79 -6.70 0.07 -8.42
N ASP A 80 -6.82 1.27 -7.83
CA ASP A 80 -7.72 2.31 -8.33
C ASP A 80 -7.19 3.02 -9.59
N LYS A 81 -7.95 2.96 -10.69
CA LYS A 81 -7.55 3.48 -12.01
C LYS A 81 -7.53 5.00 -12.08
N GLU A 82 -8.51 5.67 -11.49
CA GLU A 82 -8.57 7.13 -11.54
C GLU A 82 -7.46 7.72 -10.67
N PHE A 83 -7.20 7.14 -9.50
CA PHE A 83 -6.06 7.54 -8.68
C PHE A 83 -4.72 7.35 -9.40
N ARG A 84 -4.51 6.27 -10.16
CA ARG A 84 -3.29 6.13 -10.99
C ARG A 84 -3.15 7.26 -12.01
N LYS A 85 -4.25 7.70 -12.62
CA LYS A 85 -4.26 8.83 -13.56
C LYS A 85 -3.92 10.14 -12.85
N ASP A 86 -4.49 10.38 -11.68
CA ASP A 86 -4.21 11.57 -10.87
C ASP A 86 -2.75 11.62 -10.42
N VAL A 87 -2.20 10.49 -9.97
CA VAL A 87 -0.78 10.35 -9.60
C VAL A 87 0.13 10.54 -10.82
N SER A 88 -0.25 10.02 -11.99
CA SER A 88 0.48 10.27 -13.25
C SER A 88 0.45 11.75 -13.63
N GLY A 89 -0.66 12.45 -13.39
CA GLY A 89 -0.78 13.91 -13.57
C GLY A 89 0.16 14.67 -12.64
N LEU A 90 0.20 14.30 -11.36
CA LEU A 90 1.14 14.86 -10.37
C LEU A 90 2.60 14.64 -10.81
N LEU A 91 2.96 13.43 -11.23
CA LEU A 91 4.30 13.09 -11.73
C LEU A 91 4.66 13.95 -12.96
N GLY A 92 3.71 14.19 -13.87
CA GLY A 92 3.88 15.07 -15.01
C GLY A 92 4.15 16.53 -14.59
N ASN A 93 3.39 17.04 -13.62
CA ASN A 93 3.53 18.42 -13.13
C ASN A 93 4.88 18.66 -12.45
N ILE A 94 5.34 17.75 -11.59
CA ILE A 94 6.65 17.88 -10.94
C ILE A 94 7.81 17.67 -11.92
N SER A 95 7.61 16.90 -13.00
CA SER A 95 8.64 16.68 -14.02
C SER A 95 8.80 17.88 -14.96
N LYS A 96 7.71 18.63 -15.21
CA LYS A 96 7.72 19.87 -16.01
C LYS A 96 8.22 21.09 -15.23
N SER A 97 8.29 21.01 -13.91
CA SER A 97 8.70 22.14 -13.07
C SER A 97 10.18 22.43 -13.27
N SER A 98 10.50 23.61 -13.81
CA SER A 98 11.87 24.11 -13.99
C SER A 98 12.32 24.83 -12.71
N GLY A 99 12.87 24.07 -11.76
CA GLY A 99 13.45 24.61 -10.52
C GLY A 99 12.76 24.13 -9.23
N ALA A 100 12.96 24.85 -8.14
CA ALA A 100 12.41 24.50 -6.83
C ALA A 100 10.89 24.71 -6.80
N ILE A 101 10.15 23.69 -6.36
CA ILE A 101 8.70 23.75 -6.22
C ILE A 101 8.35 24.47 -4.92
N THR A 102 7.61 25.57 -5.00
CA THR A 102 7.16 26.32 -3.81
C THR A 102 6.03 25.58 -3.08
N LYS A 103 5.78 25.97 -1.83
CA LYS A 103 4.65 25.43 -1.06
C LYS A 103 3.32 25.60 -1.78
N ASP A 104 3.04 26.77 -2.33
CA ASP A 104 1.76 27.03 -3.00
C ASP A 104 1.61 26.22 -4.30
N GLN A 105 2.69 26.12 -5.08
CA GLN A 105 2.71 25.26 -6.27
C GLN A 105 2.42 23.80 -5.91
N TRP A 106 3.08 23.29 -4.86
CA TRP A 106 2.85 21.93 -4.40
C TRP A 106 1.42 21.70 -3.90
N MET A 107 0.88 22.64 -3.12
CA MET A 107 -0.48 22.52 -2.59
C MET A 107 -1.51 22.49 -3.72
N ALA A 108 -1.33 23.31 -4.76
CA ALA A 108 -2.17 23.30 -5.95
C ALA A 108 -2.03 22.00 -6.76
N MET A 109 -0.82 21.45 -6.90
CA MET A 109 -0.62 20.17 -7.57
C MET A 109 -1.33 19.02 -6.84
N LEU A 110 -1.35 19.05 -5.50
CA LEU A 110 -2.02 18.02 -4.69
C LEU A 110 -3.55 18.07 -4.74
N ASP A 111 -4.16 19.15 -5.26
CA ASP A 111 -5.61 19.20 -5.44
C ASP A 111 -6.10 18.22 -6.52
N GLY A 112 -5.21 17.78 -7.42
CA GLY A 112 -5.48 16.68 -8.34
C GLY A 112 -5.52 15.31 -7.67
N ILE A 113 -4.97 15.15 -6.46
CA ILE A 113 -4.98 13.89 -5.72
C ILE A 113 -6.17 13.81 -4.78
N ALA A 114 -6.39 14.87 -3.99
CA ALA A 114 -7.56 15.00 -3.14
C ALA A 114 -7.81 16.48 -2.82
N PRO A 115 -9.08 16.90 -2.63
CA PRO A 115 -9.40 18.27 -2.30
C PRO A 115 -8.66 18.77 -1.06
N ARG A 116 -8.17 20.02 -1.09
CA ARG A 116 -7.46 20.67 0.02
C ARG A 116 -8.12 20.44 1.40
N ARG A 117 -9.44 20.57 1.49
CA ARG A 117 -10.18 20.37 2.76
C ARG A 117 -9.99 18.96 3.32
N MET A 118 -10.04 17.93 2.48
CA MET A 118 -9.88 16.54 2.89
C MET A 118 -8.46 16.27 3.39
N ARG A 119 -7.45 16.77 2.66
CA ARG A 119 -6.04 16.62 3.03
C ARG A 119 -5.61 17.46 4.24
N GLN A 120 -6.42 18.42 4.68
CA GLN A 120 -6.15 19.22 5.88
C GLN A 120 -6.83 18.68 7.12
N GLN A 121 -8.00 18.09 6.96
CA GLN A 121 -8.85 17.63 8.06
C GLN A 121 -9.38 16.22 7.75
N PRO A 122 -8.49 15.22 7.59
CA PRO A 122 -8.90 13.90 7.10
C PRO A 122 -9.85 13.18 8.07
N ASP A 123 -9.82 13.53 9.36
CA ASP A 123 -10.69 12.96 10.40
C ASP A 123 -12.19 13.07 10.11
N ALA A 124 -12.59 14.10 9.36
CA ALA A 124 -13.99 14.28 8.96
C ALA A 124 -14.40 13.45 7.72
N PHE A 125 -13.47 12.72 7.09
CA PHE A 125 -13.69 12.09 5.78
C PHE A 125 -13.37 10.59 5.73
N TRP A 126 -12.83 10.00 6.80
CA TRP A 126 -12.61 8.56 6.86
C TRP A 126 -13.92 7.78 6.65
N LYS A 127 -13.85 6.68 5.90
CA LYS A 127 -14.98 5.81 5.58
C LYS A 127 -15.05 4.60 6.50
N HIS A 128 -13.89 4.02 6.82
CA HIS A 128 -13.74 2.87 7.71
C HIS A 128 -12.71 3.14 8.81
N CYS A 129 -11.60 3.76 8.44
CA CYS A 129 -10.54 4.11 9.37
C CYS A 129 -10.98 5.18 10.39
N LYS A 130 -10.29 5.22 11.52
CA LYS A 130 -10.53 6.22 12.59
C LYS A 130 -9.38 7.21 12.76
N ASN A 131 -8.29 6.99 12.05
CA ASN A 131 -7.09 7.81 12.13
C ASN A 131 -6.20 7.57 10.91
N PHE A 132 -5.22 8.46 10.77
CA PHE A 132 -4.20 8.43 9.72
C PHE A 132 -3.44 7.10 9.62
N ASN A 133 -3.05 6.50 10.76
CA ASN A 133 -2.26 5.26 10.74
C ASN A 133 -3.04 4.08 10.14
N CYS A 134 -4.33 3.97 10.45
CA CYS A 134 -5.21 2.99 9.81
C CYS A 134 -5.26 3.21 8.29
N GLY A 135 -5.52 4.45 7.85
CA GLY A 135 -5.58 4.77 6.42
C GLY A 135 -4.25 4.48 5.72
N LEU A 136 -3.14 4.80 6.36
CA LEU A 136 -1.81 4.54 5.82
C LEU A 136 -1.55 3.04 5.61
N TRP A 137 -1.98 2.20 6.54
CA TRP A 137 -1.92 0.75 6.33
C TRP A 137 -2.81 0.29 5.18
N GLN A 138 -4.02 0.85 5.01
CA GLN A 138 -4.85 0.54 3.83
C GLN A 138 -4.13 0.90 2.53
N PHE A 139 -3.45 2.04 2.50
CA PHE A 139 -2.66 2.47 1.35
C PHE A 139 -1.54 1.48 1.03
N PHE A 140 -0.74 1.07 2.02
CA PHE A 140 0.34 0.12 1.79
C PHE A 140 -0.16 -1.24 1.35
N HIS A 141 -1.23 -1.76 1.96
CA HIS A 141 -1.84 -3.03 1.55
C HIS A 141 -2.35 -2.96 0.12
N ALA A 142 -2.98 -1.85 -0.28
CA ALA A 142 -3.45 -1.65 -1.66
C ALA A 142 -2.30 -1.75 -2.69
N LEU A 143 -1.10 -1.24 -2.38
CA LEU A 143 0.06 -1.34 -3.29
C LEU A 143 0.51 -2.78 -3.53
N THR A 144 0.22 -3.71 -2.60
CA THR A 144 0.61 -5.12 -2.74
C THR A 144 -0.34 -5.94 -3.62
N LEU A 145 -1.55 -5.44 -3.90
CA LEU A 145 -2.58 -6.16 -4.67
C LEU A 145 -2.32 -6.13 -6.19
N GLY A 146 -1.67 -5.08 -6.68
CA GLY A 146 -1.54 -4.80 -8.11
C GLY A 146 -2.85 -4.32 -8.76
N VAL A 147 -2.81 -4.04 -10.07
CA VAL A 147 -3.91 -3.38 -10.80
C VAL A 147 -5.17 -4.23 -10.94
N ASP A 148 -5.04 -5.55 -11.00
CA ASP A 148 -6.18 -6.45 -11.27
C ASP A 148 -6.90 -6.94 -10.02
N MET A 149 -6.36 -6.62 -8.82
CA MET A 149 -6.81 -7.08 -7.49
C MET A 149 -6.97 -8.59 -7.28
N LYS A 150 -6.88 -9.40 -8.35
CA LYS A 150 -7.01 -10.84 -8.35
C LYS A 150 -5.64 -11.49 -8.23
N PHE A 151 -5.46 -12.27 -7.18
CA PHE A 151 -4.38 -13.25 -7.10
C PHE A 151 -4.73 -14.44 -8.00
N SER A 152 -4.16 -14.50 -9.20
CA SER A 152 -4.18 -15.71 -10.03
C SER A 152 -2.77 -16.28 -10.09
N ALA A 153 -2.65 -17.60 -10.02
CA ALA A 153 -1.39 -18.29 -10.28
C ALA A 153 -0.82 -17.99 -11.68
N THR A 154 -1.64 -17.47 -12.60
CA THR A 154 -1.25 -17.08 -13.97
C THR A 154 -0.89 -15.59 -14.11
N THR A 155 -1.27 -14.72 -13.19
CA THR A 155 -0.82 -13.30 -13.13
C THR A 155 0.53 -13.15 -12.42
N ALA A 156 1.20 -14.26 -12.14
CA ALA A 156 2.44 -14.44 -11.37
C ALA A 156 3.73 -13.93 -12.06
N LYS A 157 3.65 -12.91 -12.92
CA LYS A 157 4.82 -12.23 -13.50
C LYS A 157 4.88 -10.75 -13.19
N ASP A 158 4.19 -10.29 -12.15
CA ASP A 158 4.40 -8.94 -11.65
C ASP A 158 5.70 -8.86 -10.86
N SER A 159 6.78 -8.53 -11.58
CA SER A 159 8.14 -8.31 -11.07
C SER A 159 8.28 -7.03 -10.24
N ASN A 160 7.18 -6.47 -9.74
CA ASN A 160 7.18 -5.20 -9.00
C ASN A 160 7.21 -5.41 -7.48
N GLY A 161 7.18 -6.64 -6.95
CA GLY A 161 7.11 -6.88 -5.51
C GLY A 161 8.24 -6.20 -4.73
N GLU A 162 9.49 -6.35 -5.17
CA GLU A 162 10.64 -5.70 -4.54
C GLU A 162 10.50 -4.17 -4.57
N LYS A 163 10.13 -3.61 -5.72
CA LYS A 163 9.87 -2.17 -5.88
C LYS A 163 8.75 -1.69 -4.97
N VAL A 164 7.70 -2.47 -4.77
CA VAL A 164 6.59 -2.13 -3.85
C VAL A 164 7.11 -2.10 -2.41
N MET A 165 7.86 -3.12 -1.98
CA MET A 165 8.47 -3.15 -0.64
C MET A 165 9.40 -1.95 -0.42
N GLU A 166 10.27 -1.64 -1.39
CA GLU A 166 11.16 -0.48 -1.37
C GLU A 166 10.39 0.86 -1.35
N THR A 167 9.29 0.96 -2.09
CA THR A 167 8.43 2.14 -2.10
C THR A 167 7.75 2.35 -0.76
N ILE A 168 7.30 1.28 -0.10
CA ILE A 168 6.74 1.38 1.26
C ILE A 168 7.83 1.83 2.24
N LYS A 169 9.04 1.25 2.19
CA LYS A 169 10.19 1.69 3.01
C LYS A 169 10.51 3.17 2.77
N SER A 170 10.57 3.60 1.51
CA SER A 170 10.87 4.98 1.14
C SER A 170 9.78 5.92 1.62
N PHE A 171 8.50 5.54 1.48
CA PHE A 171 7.41 6.32 2.04
C PHE A 171 7.59 6.52 3.55
N VAL A 172 7.82 5.44 4.29
CA VAL A 172 7.99 5.50 5.75
C VAL A 172 9.21 6.34 6.13
N THR A 173 10.30 6.25 5.37
CA THR A 173 11.53 7.00 5.64
C THR A 173 11.34 8.51 5.45
N TYR A 174 10.63 8.93 4.41
CA TYR A 174 10.61 10.33 3.98
C TYR A 174 9.30 11.08 4.28
N PHE A 175 8.17 10.38 4.46
CA PHE A 175 6.84 10.99 4.54
C PHE A 175 6.04 10.57 5.78
N PHE A 176 6.51 9.61 6.58
CA PHE A 176 5.83 9.24 7.81
C PHE A 176 6.25 10.13 8.99
N MET A 177 5.27 10.60 9.76
CA MET A 177 5.49 11.64 10.76
C MET A 177 6.10 11.13 12.07
N CYS A 178 5.89 9.86 12.41
CA CYS A 178 6.46 9.27 13.63
C CYS A 178 7.89 8.78 13.39
N HIS A 179 8.88 9.56 13.83
CA HIS A 179 10.30 9.24 13.60
C HIS A 179 10.73 7.89 14.22
N SER A 180 10.39 7.64 15.49
CA SER A 180 10.73 6.37 16.16
C SER A 180 10.05 5.17 15.51
N CYS A 181 8.78 5.32 15.13
CA CYS A 181 8.04 4.30 14.38
C CYS A 181 8.69 4.01 13.03
N ALA A 182 9.12 5.05 12.30
CA ALA A 182 9.82 4.91 11.03
C ALA A 182 11.15 4.16 11.19
N GLN A 183 11.93 4.49 12.23
CA GLN A 183 13.17 3.77 12.55
C GLN A 183 12.93 2.29 12.85
N HIS A 184 11.89 1.96 13.62
CA HIS A 184 11.52 0.56 13.87
C HIS A 184 11.16 -0.17 12.58
N PHE A 185 10.34 0.44 11.71
CA PHE A 185 9.97 -0.15 10.43
C PHE A 185 11.20 -0.37 9.53
N ILE A 186 12.07 0.63 9.39
CA ILE A 186 13.29 0.56 8.59
C ILE A 186 14.22 -0.53 9.11
N LYS A 187 14.44 -0.58 10.43
CA LYS A 187 15.23 -1.65 11.06
C LYS A 187 14.63 -3.03 10.81
N GLY A 188 13.30 -3.17 10.88
CA GLY A 188 12.62 -4.41 10.55
C GLY A 188 12.81 -4.82 9.09
N TYR A 189 12.64 -3.87 8.17
CA TYR A 189 12.88 -4.07 6.75
C TYR A 189 14.31 -4.57 6.48
N ASP A 190 15.32 -3.88 7.05
CA ASP A 190 16.73 -4.18 6.82
C ASP A 190 17.14 -5.53 7.45
N ASN A 191 16.48 -5.93 8.55
CA ASN A 191 16.66 -7.25 9.18
C ASN A 191 15.76 -8.35 8.62
N CYS A 192 15.18 -8.16 7.42
CA CYS A 192 14.37 -9.16 6.73
C CYS A 192 13.11 -9.63 7.49
N VAL A 193 12.56 -8.79 8.37
CA VAL A 193 11.34 -9.09 9.13
C VAL A 193 10.17 -9.39 8.17
N GLY A 194 9.33 -10.35 8.55
CA GLY A 194 8.17 -10.78 7.76
C GLY A 194 8.54 -11.64 6.55
N GLU A 195 9.66 -12.36 6.60
CA GLU A 195 10.16 -13.24 5.54
C GLU A 195 10.58 -12.50 4.24
N ARG A 196 10.83 -11.18 4.32
CA ARG A 196 11.14 -10.31 3.17
C ARG A 196 12.23 -10.85 2.24
N CYS A 197 13.25 -11.49 2.81
CA CYS A 197 14.44 -11.94 2.10
C CYS A 197 14.40 -13.41 1.69
N THR A 198 13.29 -14.10 1.88
CA THR A 198 13.19 -15.54 1.58
C THR A 198 12.90 -15.82 0.10
N MET A 199 12.48 -14.80 -0.66
CA MET A 199 12.16 -14.91 -2.09
C MET A 199 12.92 -13.85 -2.89
N PRO A 200 13.94 -14.24 -3.69
CA PRO A 200 14.51 -13.36 -4.71
C PRO A 200 13.45 -13.02 -5.76
N ASN A 201 13.26 -11.74 -6.07
CA ASN A 201 12.17 -11.23 -6.94
C ASN A 201 10.77 -11.63 -6.44
N PRO A 202 10.33 -11.10 -5.28
CA PRO A 202 9.06 -11.48 -4.68
C PRO A 202 7.88 -11.17 -5.60
N ASP A 203 6.97 -12.13 -5.73
CA ASP A 203 5.71 -11.93 -6.42
C ASP A 203 4.73 -11.11 -5.56
N ARG A 204 3.54 -10.79 -6.12
CA ARG A 204 2.50 -10.05 -5.39
C ARG A 204 2.08 -10.75 -4.10
N ARG A 205 1.97 -12.08 -4.13
CA ARG A 205 1.47 -12.86 -2.98
C ARG A 205 2.47 -12.81 -1.84
N HIS A 206 3.74 -13.04 -2.14
CA HIS A 206 4.82 -12.90 -1.19
C HIS A 206 4.88 -11.48 -0.63
N THR A 207 4.71 -10.46 -1.48
CA THR A 207 4.70 -9.05 -1.06
C THR A 207 3.54 -8.72 -0.11
N ALA A 208 2.32 -9.19 -0.42
CA ALA A 208 1.16 -9.00 0.43
C ALA A 208 1.31 -9.74 1.78
N LEU A 209 1.82 -10.98 1.76
CA LEU A 209 2.07 -11.75 2.97
C LEU A 209 3.17 -11.12 3.85
N TRP A 210 4.25 -10.62 3.25
CA TRP A 210 5.29 -9.89 3.97
C TRP A 210 4.69 -8.71 4.73
N LEU A 211 3.93 -7.85 4.05
CA LEU A 211 3.35 -6.66 4.67
C LEU A 211 2.33 -7.04 5.76
N TRP A 212 1.52 -8.08 5.53
CA TRP A 212 0.62 -8.62 6.55
C TRP A 212 1.38 -9.08 7.80
N ARG A 213 2.47 -9.85 7.64
CA ARG A 213 3.30 -10.30 8.77
C ARG A 213 3.88 -9.11 9.52
N VAL A 214 4.45 -8.12 8.82
CA VAL A 214 5.00 -6.90 9.44
C VAL A 214 3.94 -6.12 10.21
N HIS A 215 2.70 -6.08 9.72
CA HIS A 215 1.59 -5.37 10.39
C HIS A 215 1.08 -6.11 11.65
N ASN A 216 1.28 -7.42 11.77
CA ASN A 216 0.77 -8.24 12.87
C ASN A 216 1.85 -8.61 13.92
N MET A 217 2.97 -7.90 13.93
CA MET A 217 4.06 -8.08 14.90
C MET A 217 3.98 -7.12 16.09
#